data_AF-A0A850Y1A6-F1
#
_entry.id   AF-A0A850Y1A6-F1
#
_cell.length_a   1.000
_cell.length_b   1.000
_cell.length_c   1.000
_cell.angle_alpha   90.00
_cell.angle_beta   90.00
_cell.angle_gamma   90.00
#
_symmetry.space_group_name_H-M   'P 1'
#
loop_
_entity.id
_entity.type
_entity.pdbx_description
1 polymer ?
#
loop_
_entity_poly.entity_id
_entity_poly.type
_entity_poly.pdbx_seq_one_letter_code
_entity_poly.pdbx_strand_id
1 'polypeptide(L)'
;QLSGQLSPRLFRKLPPRVCVTLKSIVDEEFLWAGHIFLGFSKCGRYVLSYTSSSGDDDFSFYLYHLYWWEFNVHSKLRLVRQVRLFQDEEIYSDLYLTVCEWPGDSDKVIVFGFNTRSAPGLQVNMMLMSDENHWDIYVSAVAVPPPRHCPACRQAAAPLPGSPPGEPHPPGTSPEPGYVNYTKLRYVLEPGEPPEDLEDDKISLPFVVTDLSGRSLRPLRDRATAQGQYLTVEQLTLDFEYVINEVIRNDAAWSRQFCSFSDYDIVILEVCPETNQVVINIGLLLLAFPSPDEEGQLRPRTYHTSLKVAWDLNSGTFTTVGVGDLTEVKGQTSGSVWSSYRKGCVDTVMRWLVPEGPGRGVHRMTNEALHKGCSLKVLADNERYTWIVL
;
A
#
# COMPACT_ATOMS: atom_id res chain seq x y z
N GLN A 1 21.13 -12.13 35.23
CA GLN A 1 21.35 -13.57 34.94
C GLN A 1 20.49 -14.47 35.81
N LEU A 2 20.29 -14.16 37.10
CA LEU A 2 19.54 -15.00 38.06
C LEU A 2 18.10 -15.35 37.66
N SER A 3 17.37 -14.47 36.96
CA SER A 3 15.98 -14.73 36.54
C SER A 3 15.86 -15.41 35.17
N GLY A 4 16.93 -15.48 34.36
CA GLY A 4 16.88 -15.94 32.97
C GLY A 4 16.01 -15.09 32.01
N GLN A 5 15.34 -14.04 32.49
CA GLN A 5 14.44 -13.23 31.67
C GLN A 5 15.19 -12.05 31.03
N LEU A 6 15.35 -12.11 29.71
CA LEU A 6 15.91 -11.02 28.88
C LEU A 6 14.93 -10.71 27.75
N SER A 7 14.35 -9.51 27.76
CA SER A 7 13.41 -9.05 26.72
C SER A 7 13.52 -7.53 26.55
N PRO A 8 13.47 -6.99 25.31
CA PRO A 8 13.44 -5.54 25.08
C PRO A 8 12.31 -4.83 25.85
N ARG A 9 11.16 -5.50 26.03
CA ARG A 9 10.03 -4.92 26.79
C ARG A 9 10.41 -4.56 28.23
N LEU A 10 11.34 -5.30 28.86
CA LEU A 10 11.81 -5.03 30.22
C LEU A 10 12.66 -3.75 30.30
N PHE A 11 13.35 -3.39 29.22
CA PHE A 11 14.28 -2.26 29.18
C PHE A 11 13.70 -1.01 28.51
N ARG A 12 12.42 -1.03 28.10
CA ARG A 12 11.72 0.09 27.41
C ARG A 12 11.86 1.45 28.10
N LYS A 13 11.96 1.49 29.43
CA LYS A 13 12.06 2.75 30.19
C LYS A 13 13.49 3.32 30.24
N LEU A 14 14.47 2.60 29.72
CA LEU A 14 15.85 3.05 29.70
C LEU A 14 16.13 3.98 28.51
N PRO A 15 17.06 4.94 28.67
CA PRO A 15 17.50 5.78 27.56
C PRO A 15 18.15 4.94 26.43
N PRO A 16 18.29 5.50 25.22
CA PRO A 16 19.08 4.88 24.17
C PRO A 16 20.47 4.55 24.69
N ARG A 17 20.99 3.41 24.25
CA ARG A 17 22.35 2.95 24.59
C ARG A 17 23.39 3.66 23.75
N VAL A 18 23.04 3.99 22.51
CA VAL A 18 23.93 4.67 21.57
C VAL A 18 23.16 5.77 20.87
N CYS A 19 23.77 6.95 20.80
CA CYS A 19 23.32 8.07 19.98
C CYS A 19 24.45 8.48 19.04
N VAL A 20 24.16 8.59 17.75
CA VAL A 20 25.09 9.11 16.74
C VAL A 20 24.42 10.25 15.99
N THR A 21 25.18 11.26 15.57
CA THR A 21 24.64 12.35 14.75
C THR A 21 24.72 11.95 13.29
N LEU A 22 23.70 12.28 12.49
CA LEU A 22 23.68 11.97 11.06
C LEU A 22 24.93 12.54 10.37
N LYS A 23 25.30 13.79 10.68
CA LYS A 23 26.52 14.44 10.16
C LYS A 23 27.80 13.66 10.45
N SER A 24 27.88 12.91 11.56
CA SER A 24 29.07 12.11 11.88
C SER A 24 29.18 10.86 11.00
N ILE A 25 28.06 10.28 10.57
CA ILE A 25 28.00 9.00 9.86
C ILE A 25 27.66 9.12 8.37
N VAL A 26 27.29 10.30 7.87
CA VAL A 26 27.04 10.53 6.44
C VAL A 26 28.19 11.34 5.85
N ASP A 27 28.55 11.07 4.60
CA ASP A 27 29.52 11.88 3.87
C ASP A 27 28.84 13.15 3.32
N GLU A 28 29.55 14.28 3.34
CA GLU A 28 28.94 15.59 3.04
C GLU A 28 28.30 15.63 1.65
N GLU A 29 28.89 14.96 0.66
CA GLU A 29 28.35 14.84 -0.70
C GLU A 29 26.87 14.40 -0.71
N PHE A 30 26.51 13.39 0.08
CA PHE A 30 25.12 12.90 0.16
C PHE A 30 24.19 13.83 0.94
N LEU A 31 24.73 14.63 1.87
CA LEU A 31 23.93 15.67 2.53
C LEU A 31 23.55 16.78 1.55
N TRP A 32 24.46 17.15 0.65
CA TRP A 32 24.22 18.15 -0.39
C TRP A 32 23.37 17.61 -1.54
N ALA A 33 23.36 16.30 -1.79
CA ALA A 33 22.57 15.66 -2.83
C ALA A 33 21.07 15.51 -2.51
N GLY A 34 20.57 16.16 -1.44
CA GLY A 34 19.12 16.22 -1.15
C GLY A 34 18.53 14.96 -0.54
N HIS A 35 19.33 14.13 0.14
CA HIS A 35 18.84 12.92 0.80
C HIS A 35 17.93 13.22 2.00
N ILE A 36 16.75 12.62 2.00
CA ILE A 36 15.78 12.68 3.08
C ILE A 36 15.74 11.31 3.76
N PHE A 37 16.34 11.22 4.95
CA PHE A 37 16.41 9.99 5.70
C PHE A 37 15.08 9.66 6.38
N LEU A 38 14.65 8.40 6.24
CA LEU A 38 13.32 7.91 6.59
C LEU A 38 13.29 7.16 7.92
N GLY A 39 14.24 6.25 8.14
CA GLY A 39 14.23 5.37 9.30
C GLY A 39 15.14 4.14 9.15
N PHE A 40 15.17 3.34 10.22
CA PHE A 40 15.83 2.04 10.21
C PHE A 40 14.88 0.98 9.66
N SER A 41 15.41 0.06 8.84
CA SER A 41 14.74 -1.23 8.58
C SER A 41 14.46 -1.98 9.88
N LYS A 42 13.44 -2.85 9.91
CA LYS A 42 13.10 -3.69 11.08
C LYS A 42 14.32 -4.45 11.62
N CYS A 43 15.18 -4.96 10.74
CA CYS A 43 16.39 -5.69 11.13
C CYS A 43 17.54 -4.81 11.65
N GLY A 44 17.43 -3.47 11.52
CA GLY A 44 18.39 -2.47 11.99
C GLY A 44 19.69 -2.40 11.23
N ARG A 45 19.86 -3.26 10.23
CA ARG A 45 21.04 -3.29 9.38
C ARG A 45 21.08 -2.11 8.42
N TYR A 46 19.91 -1.69 7.95
CA TYR A 46 19.80 -0.63 6.96
C TYR A 46 19.12 0.60 7.54
N VAL A 47 19.62 1.76 7.12
CA VAL A 47 18.90 3.04 7.19
C VAL A 47 18.45 3.36 5.77
N LEU A 48 17.20 3.80 5.62
CA LEU A 48 16.63 4.15 4.32
C LEU A 48 16.57 5.67 4.16
N SER A 49 16.77 6.14 2.93
CA SER A 49 16.53 7.53 2.53
C SER A 49 15.91 7.57 1.14
N TYR A 50 15.30 8.69 0.79
CA TYR A 50 14.92 8.97 -0.59
C TYR A 50 15.44 10.33 -1.07
N THR A 51 15.45 10.56 -2.37
CA THR A 51 15.67 11.88 -2.98
C THR A 51 14.45 12.25 -3.83
N SER A 52 14.13 13.54 -3.88
CA SER A 52 13.21 14.15 -4.85
C SER A 52 14.03 15.11 -5.69
N SER A 53 14.20 14.82 -6.98
CA SER A 53 14.94 15.69 -7.91
C SER A 53 14.03 16.09 -9.05
N SER A 54 13.92 17.39 -9.32
CA SER A 54 13.35 17.91 -10.57
C SER A 54 14.47 18.23 -11.55
N GLY A 55 14.20 18.19 -12.85
CA GLY A 55 15.10 18.81 -13.83
C GLY A 55 15.21 20.34 -13.61
N ASP A 56 16.15 20.97 -14.32
CA ASP A 56 16.32 22.43 -14.34
C ASP A 56 15.41 23.14 -15.36
N ASP A 57 14.68 22.38 -16.18
CA ASP A 57 13.85 22.93 -17.27
C ASP A 57 12.43 23.29 -16.79
N ASP A 58 11.77 24.24 -17.46
CA ASP A 58 10.42 24.72 -17.10
C ASP A 58 9.31 23.63 -17.19
N PHE A 59 9.61 22.45 -17.74
CA PHE A 59 8.72 21.29 -17.85
C PHE A 59 9.15 20.10 -16.96
N SER A 60 9.87 20.38 -15.88
CA SER A 60 10.50 19.34 -15.08
C SER A 60 9.51 18.47 -14.32
N PHE A 61 9.62 17.16 -14.55
CA PHE A 61 8.99 16.11 -13.75
C PHE A 61 9.89 15.70 -12.57
N TYR A 62 9.26 15.25 -11.50
CA TYR A 62 9.93 14.77 -10.31
C TYR A 62 10.40 13.33 -10.47
N LEU A 63 11.66 13.08 -10.12
CA LEU A 63 12.27 11.76 -10.08
C LEU A 63 12.54 11.37 -8.63
N TYR A 64 12.04 10.20 -8.25
CA TYR A 64 12.21 9.64 -6.93
C TYR A 64 13.17 8.46 -6.94
N HIS A 65 14.15 8.48 -6.04
CA HIS A 65 15.05 7.36 -5.81
C HIS A 65 15.03 6.92 -4.35
N LEU A 66 15.03 5.61 -4.12
CA LEU A 66 15.12 5.00 -2.80
C LEU A 66 16.49 4.37 -2.59
N TYR A 67 17.06 4.58 -1.40
CA TYR A 67 18.42 4.17 -1.06
C TYR A 67 18.46 3.33 0.20
N TRP A 68 19.27 2.27 0.18
CA TRP A 68 19.63 1.46 1.35
C TRP A 68 21.06 1.74 1.77
N TRP A 69 21.22 2.16 3.02
CA TRP A 69 22.51 2.43 3.63
C TRP A 69 22.81 1.39 4.70
N GLU A 70 23.92 0.67 4.59
CA GLU A 70 24.36 -0.22 5.67
C GLU A 70 24.83 0.62 6.86
N PHE A 71 24.20 0.37 8.01
CA PHE A 71 24.49 1.03 9.26
C PHE A 71 25.47 0.21 10.08
N ASN A 72 26.55 0.86 10.53
CA ASN A 72 27.54 0.26 11.42
C ASN A 72 27.95 1.25 12.52
N VAL A 73 26.97 1.63 13.33
CA VAL A 73 27.10 2.42 14.56
C VAL A 73 27.85 3.74 14.35
N HIS A 74 29.18 3.76 14.58
CA HIS A 74 30.02 4.95 14.47
C HIS A 74 30.72 5.10 13.12
N SER A 75 30.67 4.07 12.28
CA SER A 75 31.26 4.10 10.93
C SER A 75 30.35 4.89 9.98
N LYS A 76 30.93 5.40 8.89
CA LYS A 76 30.17 6.00 7.81
C LYS A 76 29.15 5.02 7.21
N LEU A 77 27.98 5.53 6.86
CA LEU A 77 26.95 4.81 6.13
C LEU A 77 27.49 4.40 4.76
N ARG A 78 27.31 3.13 4.42
CA ARG A 78 27.75 2.59 3.13
C ARG A 78 26.54 2.37 2.23
N LEU A 79 26.51 2.99 1.05
CA LEU A 79 25.45 2.75 0.08
C LEU A 79 25.50 1.28 -0.38
N VAL A 80 24.36 0.58 -0.28
CA VAL A 80 24.21 -0.82 -0.69
C VAL A 80 23.34 -0.95 -1.93
N ARG A 81 22.31 -0.12 -2.06
CA ARG A 81 21.37 -0.16 -3.17
C ARG A 81 20.74 1.22 -3.40
N GLN A 82 20.55 1.53 -4.67
CA GLN A 82 19.78 2.67 -5.18
C GLN A 82 18.77 2.11 -6.20
N VAL A 83 17.52 2.57 -6.14
CA VAL A 83 16.44 2.16 -7.05
C VAL A 83 15.61 3.38 -7.41
N ARG A 84 15.28 3.56 -8.70
CA ARG A 84 14.30 4.56 -9.15
C ARG A 84 12.89 4.05 -8.85
N LEU A 85 12.07 4.88 -8.22
CA LEU A 85 10.66 4.60 -7.95
C LEU A 85 9.79 5.13 -9.10
N PHE A 86 8.60 4.54 -9.26
CA PHE A 86 7.58 4.98 -10.23
C PHE A 86 8.18 5.19 -11.62
N GLN A 87 8.81 4.14 -12.13
CA GLN A 87 9.49 4.21 -13.41
C GLN A 87 8.48 4.48 -14.53
N ASP A 88 8.90 5.26 -15.53
CA ASP A 88 8.10 5.66 -16.69
C ASP A 88 6.87 6.53 -16.37
N GLU A 89 6.75 7.00 -15.13
CA GLU A 89 5.73 7.97 -14.70
C GLU A 89 6.25 9.42 -14.78
N GLU A 90 5.42 10.31 -15.30
CA GLU A 90 5.65 11.76 -15.33
C GLU A 90 4.98 12.42 -14.12
N ILE A 91 5.74 12.61 -13.05
CA ILE A 91 5.20 13.15 -11.81
C ILE A 91 5.37 14.66 -11.79
N TYR A 92 4.26 15.40 -11.77
CA TYR A 92 4.25 16.87 -11.88
C TYR A 92 4.19 17.62 -10.55
N SER A 93 4.00 16.92 -9.44
CA SER A 93 3.91 17.52 -8.10
C SER A 93 4.67 16.67 -7.09
N ASP A 94 5.23 17.34 -6.07
CA ASP A 94 5.94 16.65 -5.00
C ASP A 94 5.02 15.64 -4.29
N LEU A 95 5.49 14.41 -4.15
CA LEU A 95 4.75 13.31 -3.52
C LEU A 95 5.04 13.22 -2.02
N TYR A 96 3.98 12.96 -1.26
CA TYR A 96 4.08 12.45 0.10
C TYR A 96 4.47 10.97 0.06
N LEU A 97 5.74 10.68 0.36
CA LEU A 97 6.26 9.31 0.33
C LEU A 97 6.20 8.62 1.69
N THR A 98 5.76 7.37 1.67
CA THR A 98 5.78 6.46 2.81
C THR A 98 6.35 5.11 2.39
N VAL A 99 7.35 4.62 3.13
CA VAL A 99 7.94 3.28 2.91
C VAL A 99 7.49 2.34 4.03
N CYS A 100 7.01 1.15 3.66
CA CYS A 100 6.51 0.15 4.60
C CYS A 100 7.23 -1.20 4.46
N GLU A 101 7.49 -1.85 5.59
CA GLU A 101 7.96 -3.25 5.68
C GLU A 101 6.85 -4.17 6.22
N TRP A 102 6.64 -5.30 5.55
CA TRP A 102 5.62 -6.28 5.90
C TRP A 102 5.87 -6.98 7.25
N PRO A 103 4.82 -7.44 7.93
CA PRO A 103 4.92 -8.46 8.98
C PRO A 103 5.52 -9.75 8.43
N GLY A 104 6.57 -10.27 9.04
CA GLY A 104 7.11 -11.61 8.72
C GLY A 104 7.81 -11.77 7.36
N ASP A 105 7.77 -10.77 6.48
CA ASP A 105 8.45 -10.77 5.18
C ASP A 105 9.42 -9.58 5.09
N SER A 106 10.71 -9.89 4.91
CA SER A 106 11.81 -8.92 4.80
C SER A 106 12.43 -8.85 3.40
N ASP A 107 11.86 -9.57 2.42
CA ASP A 107 12.46 -9.70 1.08
C ASP A 107 12.06 -8.54 0.17
N LYS A 108 11.05 -7.77 0.55
CA LYS A 108 10.53 -6.62 -0.18
C LYS A 108 10.10 -5.49 0.77
N VAL A 109 10.08 -4.27 0.24
CA VAL A 109 9.37 -3.11 0.82
C VAL A 109 8.29 -2.62 -0.14
N ILE A 110 7.27 -1.95 0.38
CA ILE A 110 6.28 -1.24 -0.44
C ILE A 110 6.39 0.27 -0.20
N VAL A 111 6.33 1.04 -1.27
CA VAL A 111 6.39 2.50 -1.24
C VAL A 111 5.10 3.06 -1.79
N PHE A 112 4.48 3.95 -1.01
CA PHE A 112 3.32 4.72 -1.41
C PHE A 112 3.74 6.16 -1.64
N GLY A 113 3.36 6.72 -2.79
CA GLY A 113 3.45 8.15 -3.09
C GLY A 113 2.08 8.67 -3.46
N PHE A 114 1.67 9.79 -2.89
CA PHE A 114 0.43 10.46 -3.30
C PHE A 114 0.66 11.96 -3.37
N ASN A 115 -0.06 12.61 -4.28
CA ASN A 115 -0.13 14.06 -4.35
C ASN A 115 -1.36 14.58 -3.59
N THR A 116 -1.30 15.84 -3.15
CA THR A 116 -2.48 16.49 -2.56
C THR A 116 -3.49 16.95 -3.60
N ARG A 117 -3.11 16.95 -4.89
CA ARG A 117 -3.95 17.32 -6.04
C ARG A 117 -3.38 16.70 -7.32
N SER A 118 -4.22 16.12 -8.18
CA SER A 118 -3.81 15.58 -9.49
C SER A 118 -3.49 16.69 -10.50
N ALA A 119 -2.63 16.42 -11.47
CA ALA A 119 -2.35 17.34 -12.57
C ALA A 119 -3.35 17.06 -13.73
N PRO A 120 -4.22 18.01 -14.11
CA PRO A 120 -5.06 17.90 -15.29
C PRO A 120 -4.22 18.11 -16.55
N GLY A 121 -4.58 17.41 -17.62
CA GLY A 121 -3.96 17.54 -18.95
C GLY A 121 -4.21 18.86 -19.68
N LEU A 122 -4.67 19.93 -19.00
CA LEU A 122 -4.86 21.26 -19.62
C LEU A 122 -3.77 22.24 -19.16
N GLN A 123 -2.90 22.58 -20.09
CA GLN A 123 -1.87 23.61 -19.95
C GLN A 123 -2.50 25.00 -20.19
N VAL A 124 -2.44 25.92 -19.23
CA VAL A 124 -2.78 27.34 -19.43
C VAL A 124 -1.64 28.19 -18.88
N ASN A 125 -1.00 28.99 -19.73
CA ASN A 125 0.09 29.91 -19.37
C ASN A 125 1.19 29.29 -18.48
N MET A 126 1.72 28.13 -18.88
CA MET A 126 2.91 27.51 -18.26
C MET A 126 2.74 26.99 -16.82
N MET A 127 1.54 27.07 -16.24
CA MET A 127 1.18 26.38 -14.99
C MET A 127 0.20 25.24 -15.30
N LEU A 128 0.56 24.02 -14.88
CA LEU A 128 -0.42 22.95 -14.74
C LEU A 128 -1.40 23.38 -13.66
N MET A 129 -2.68 23.49 -14.00
CA MET A 129 -3.72 23.60 -12.98
C MET A 129 -3.71 22.32 -12.14
N SER A 130 -4.47 22.24 -11.06
CA SER A 130 -4.61 21.00 -10.32
C SER A 130 -6.06 20.56 -10.41
N ASP A 131 -6.34 19.29 -10.73
CA ASP A 131 -7.68 18.76 -10.56
C ASP A 131 -7.93 18.60 -9.06
N GLU A 132 -8.90 19.36 -8.54
CA GLU A 132 -9.26 19.32 -7.12
C GLU A 132 -10.11 18.09 -6.77
N ASN A 133 -10.61 17.34 -7.76
CA ASN A 133 -11.48 16.19 -7.58
C ASN A 133 -10.77 14.84 -7.69
N HIS A 134 -9.52 14.82 -8.16
CA HIS A 134 -8.74 13.60 -8.35
C HIS A 134 -7.41 13.67 -7.62
N TRP A 135 -6.95 12.50 -7.16
CA TRP A 135 -5.63 12.31 -6.54
C TRP A 135 -4.95 11.14 -7.21
N ASP A 136 -3.66 11.32 -7.51
CA ASP A 136 -2.86 10.26 -8.10
C ASP A 136 -2.16 9.50 -6.96
N ILE A 137 -2.29 8.18 -6.97
CA ILE A 137 -1.66 7.28 -6.00
C ILE A 137 -0.71 6.36 -6.75
N TYR A 138 0.57 6.47 -6.41
CA TYR A 138 1.64 5.67 -6.97
C TYR A 138 2.09 4.62 -5.94
N VAL A 139 2.23 3.38 -6.39
CA VAL A 139 2.66 2.26 -5.54
C VAL A 139 3.83 1.53 -6.19
N SER A 140 4.89 1.28 -5.43
CA SER A 140 6.04 0.49 -5.89
C SER A 140 6.42 -0.57 -4.86
N ALA A 141 6.48 -1.83 -5.27
CA ALA A 141 7.03 -2.92 -4.48
C ALA A 141 8.49 -3.18 -4.89
N VAL A 142 9.44 -3.01 -3.97
CA VAL A 142 10.88 -3.05 -4.27
C VAL A 142 11.55 -4.17 -3.49
N ALA A 143 12.35 -5.00 -4.18
CA ALA A 143 13.13 -6.05 -3.53
C ALA A 143 14.21 -5.46 -2.59
N VAL A 144 14.37 -6.05 -1.41
CA VAL A 144 15.36 -5.65 -0.40
C VAL A 144 16.75 -6.22 -0.75
N PRO A 145 17.87 -5.55 -0.39
CA PRO A 145 19.20 -6.12 -0.58
C PRO A 145 19.35 -7.49 0.10
N PRO A 146 19.92 -8.50 -0.58
CA PRO A 146 20.07 -9.82 0.01
C PRO A 146 20.99 -9.74 1.24
N PRO A 147 20.59 -10.35 2.37
CA PRO A 147 21.35 -10.23 3.62
C PRO A 147 22.71 -10.95 3.57
N ARG A 148 22.87 -11.92 2.66
CA ARG A 148 24.10 -12.72 2.46
C ARG A 148 24.31 -13.00 0.97
N HIS A 149 25.44 -13.63 0.65
CA HIS A 149 25.75 -14.16 -0.68
C HIS A 149 24.60 -15.04 -1.18
N CYS A 150 23.86 -14.58 -2.17
CA CYS A 150 22.79 -15.33 -2.81
C CYS A 150 23.38 -16.14 -3.97
N PRO A 151 23.33 -17.49 -3.96
CA PRO A 151 23.83 -18.33 -5.04
C PRO A 151 23.15 -18.02 -6.39
N ALA A 152 21.83 -17.75 -6.37
CA ALA A 152 21.07 -17.40 -7.57
C ALA A 152 21.50 -16.04 -8.14
N CYS A 153 21.74 -15.02 -7.31
CA CYS A 153 22.27 -13.73 -7.79
C CYS A 153 23.68 -13.86 -8.36
N ARG A 154 24.50 -14.81 -7.86
CA ARG A 154 25.83 -15.09 -8.41
C ARG A 154 25.76 -15.83 -9.75
N GLN A 155 24.76 -16.72 -9.91
CA GLN A 155 24.52 -17.44 -11.16
C GLN A 155 23.84 -16.57 -12.22
N ALA A 156 23.03 -15.59 -11.85
CA ALA A 156 22.44 -14.61 -12.77
C ALA A 156 23.49 -13.76 -13.52
N ALA A 157 24.76 -13.80 -13.09
CA ALA A 157 25.90 -13.23 -13.80
C ALA A 157 26.51 -14.17 -14.88
N ALA A 158 25.96 -15.37 -15.09
CA ALA A 158 26.40 -16.36 -16.07
C ALA A 158 25.20 -16.97 -16.84
N PRO A 159 25.35 -17.36 -18.12
CA PRO A 159 24.24 -17.94 -18.90
C PRO A 159 23.95 -19.39 -18.49
N LEU A 160 22.67 -19.74 -18.37
CA LEU A 160 22.19 -21.10 -18.02
C LEU A 160 22.05 -21.99 -19.27
N PRO A 161 22.49 -23.27 -19.24
CA PRO A 161 22.13 -24.28 -20.23
C PRO A 161 20.86 -25.06 -19.86
N GLY A 162 20.16 -25.53 -20.88
CA GLY A 162 18.81 -26.12 -20.84
C GLY A 162 18.67 -27.53 -20.26
N SER A 163 17.43 -28.02 -20.32
CA SER A 163 16.82 -28.93 -19.33
C SER A 163 15.94 -30.04 -19.96
N PRO A 164 15.61 -31.12 -19.20
CA PRO A 164 14.66 -32.18 -19.61
C PRO A 164 13.27 -32.09 -18.91
N PRO A 165 12.25 -32.93 -19.24
CA PRO A 165 10.84 -32.67 -18.90
C PRO A 165 10.16 -33.62 -17.87
N GLY A 166 9.13 -33.07 -17.16
CA GLY A 166 7.80 -33.69 -16.96
C GLY A 166 7.32 -34.09 -15.54
N GLU A 167 6.14 -33.58 -15.09
CA GLU A 167 4.97 -34.29 -14.45
C GLU A 167 3.80 -33.33 -14.02
N PRO A 168 2.55 -33.79 -13.73
CA PRO A 168 1.29 -33.08 -14.06
C PRO A 168 0.44 -32.41 -12.93
N HIS A 169 -0.58 -31.68 -13.41
CA HIS A 169 -1.59 -30.76 -12.82
C HIS A 169 -2.46 -31.19 -11.61
N PRO A 170 -3.10 -30.21 -10.91
CA PRO A 170 -4.40 -30.38 -10.26
C PRO A 170 -5.58 -29.68 -11.00
N PRO A 171 -6.85 -30.02 -10.68
CA PRO A 171 -8.03 -29.70 -11.50
C PRO A 171 -8.88 -28.51 -11.02
N GLY A 172 -9.60 -27.91 -11.98
CA GLY A 172 -10.99 -27.43 -11.84
C GLY A 172 -11.24 -26.12 -11.07
N THR A 173 -11.35 -25.01 -11.81
CA THR A 173 -11.98 -23.76 -11.35
C THR A 173 -13.51 -23.91 -11.32
N SER A 174 -14.12 -23.61 -10.17
CA SER A 174 -15.57 -23.41 -10.01
C SER A 174 -16.05 -22.15 -10.76
N PRO A 175 -17.36 -21.98 -11.00
CA PRO A 175 -17.87 -20.76 -11.62
C PRO A 175 -17.54 -19.55 -10.75
N GLU A 176 -16.78 -18.60 -11.29
CA GLU A 176 -16.44 -17.37 -10.59
C GLU A 176 -17.70 -16.50 -10.43
N PRO A 177 -17.95 -15.96 -9.23
CA PRO A 177 -19.01 -14.96 -9.06
C PRO A 177 -18.64 -13.70 -9.85
N GLY A 178 -19.56 -13.16 -10.65
CA GLY A 178 -19.29 -12.01 -11.56
C GLY A 178 -18.93 -10.67 -10.92
N TYR A 179 -18.81 -10.60 -9.58
CA TYR A 179 -18.39 -9.42 -8.81
C TYR A 179 -16.96 -9.50 -8.30
N VAL A 180 -16.31 -10.65 -8.52
CA VAL A 180 -14.91 -10.89 -8.19
C VAL A 180 -14.16 -10.99 -9.50
N ASN A 181 -13.05 -10.25 -9.61
CA ASN A 181 -12.12 -10.41 -10.71
C ASN A 181 -10.78 -10.87 -10.15
N TYR A 182 -10.29 -12.02 -10.61
CA TYR A 182 -9.00 -12.57 -10.23
C TYR A 182 -8.07 -12.67 -11.43
N THR A 183 -6.89 -12.08 -11.32
CA THR A 183 -5.83 -12.20 -12.33
C THR A 183 -4.55 -12.73 -11.71
N LYS A 184 -3.85 -13.60 -12.46
CA LYS A 184 -2.57 -14.18 -12.07
C LYS A 184 -1.61 -14.14 -13.24
N LEU A 185 -0.54 -13.37 -13.09
CA LEU A 185 0.47 -13.18 -14.13
C LEU A 185 1.84 -13.61 -13.61
N ARG A 186 2.65 -14.24 -14.48
CA ARG A 186 3.99 -14.73 -14.16
C ARG A 186 5.03 -14.05 -15.01
N TYR A 187 6.20 -13.76 -14.45
CA TYR A 187 7.28 -13.02 -15.11
C TYR A 187 8.65 -13.67 -14.89
N VAL A 188 9.56 -13.52 -15.86
CA VAL A 188 10.94 -14.01 -15.81
C VAL A 188 11.94 -12.90 -16.16
N LEU A 189 13.19 -13.07 -15.73
CA LEU A 189 14.25 -12.07 -15.85
C LEU A 189 14.79 -11.87 -17.29
N GLU A 190 14.34 -12.66 -18.26
CA GLU A 190 14.74 -12.47 -19.65
C GLU A 190 14.10 -11.18 -20.20
N PRO A 191 14.87 -10.29 -20.86
CA PRO A 191 14.28 -9.14 -21.53
C PRO A 191 13.41 -9.62 -22.69
N GLY A 192 12.21 -9.05 -22.81
CA GLY A 192 11.28 -9.36 -23.89
C GLY A 192 10.14 -8.35 -23.92
N GLU A 193 9.57 -8.16 -25.10
CA GLU A 193 8.40 -7.29 -25.27
C GLU A 193 7.18 -7.91 -24.57
N PRO A 194 6.28 -7.07 -24.02
CA PRO A 194 4.98 -7.54 -23.54
C PRO A 194 4.23 -8.21 -24.72
N PRO A 195 3.60 -9.38 -24.51
CA PRO A 195 2.83 -10.04 -25.54
C PRO A 195 1.63 -9.17 -25.91
N GLU A 196 1.41 -8.99 -27.22
CA GLU A 196 0.27 -8.26 -27.79
C GLU A 196 -1.10 -8.83 -27.36
N ASP A 197 -1.14 -10.07 -26.85
CA ASP A 197 -2.35 -10.82 -26.49
C ASP A 197 -2.68 -10.84 -24.98
N LEU A 198 -2.05 -10.01 -24.14
CA LEU A 198 -2.55 -9.85 -22.77
C LEU A 198 -3.92 -9.17 -22.88
N GLU A 199 -5.00 -9.90 -22.59
CA GLU A 199 -6.35 -9.33 -22.46
C GLU A 199 -6.35 -8.34 -21.29
N ASP A 200 -5.98 -7.09 -21.60
CA ASP A 200 -5.86 -5.97 -20.65
C ASP A 200 -7.19 -5.70 -19.94
N ASP A 201 -8.30 -6.01 -20.61
CA ASP A 201 -9.68 -5.85 -20.11
C ASP A 201 -9.96 -6.56 -18.78
N LYS A 202 -9.14 -7.53 -18.37
CA LYS A 202 -9.27 -8.23 -17.07
C LYS A 202 -8.41 -7.64 -15.96
N ILE A 203 -7.42 -6.81 -16.26
CA ILE A 203 -6.51 -6.26 -15.25
C ILE A 203 -7.18 -5.04 -14.60
N SER A 204 -7.48 -5.13 -13.31
CA SER A 204 -8.13 -4.01 -12.59
C SER A 204 -7.19 -2.84 -12.32
N LEU A 205 -5.93 -3.13 -12.01
CA LEU A 205 -4.90 -2.12 -11.78
C LEU A 205 -3.73 -2.37 -12.74
N PRO A 206 -3.51 -1.50 -13.75
CA PRO A 206 -2.35 -1.60 -14.62
C PRO A 206 -1.04 -1.55 -13.82
N PHE A 207 -0.04 -2.33 -14.22
CA PHE A 207 1.24 -2.37 -13.54
C PHE A 207 2.39 -2.72 -14.47
N VAL A 208 3.60 -2.29 -14.10
CA VAL A 208 4.85 -2.62 -14.79
C VAL A 208 5.75 -3.43 -13.86
N VAL A 209 6.41 -4.45 -14.39
CA VAL A 209 7.35 -5.30 -13.65
C VAL A 209 8.75 -5.13 -14.23
N THR A 210 9.68 -4.61 -13.43
CA THR A 210 11.06 -4.33 -13.84
C THR A 210 12.11 -4.96 -12.95
N ASP A 211 13.32 -5.12 -13.48
CA ASP A 211 14.51 -5.43 -12.69
C ASP A 211 15.04 -4.17 -11.98
N LEU A 212 16.09 -4.31 -11.16
CA LEU A 212 16.66 -3.16 -10.43
C LEU A 212 17.31 -2.09 -11.32
N SER A 213 17.59 -2.41 -12.59
CA SER A 213 18.07 -1.44 -13.59
C SER A 213 16.94 -0.79 -14.38
N GLY A 214 15.69 -1.17 -14.11
CA GLY A 214 14.51 -0.69 -14.78
C GLY A 214 14.19 -1.39 -16.10
N ARG A 215 14.78 -2.55 -16.38
CA ARG A 215 14.43 -3.34 -17.57
C ARG A 215 13.18 -4.16 -17.30
N SER A 216 12.19 -4.07 -18.18
CA SER A 216 10.96 -4.84 -18.09
C SER A 216 11.22 -6.35 -18.08
N LEU A 217 10.57 -7.05 -17.16
CA LEU A 217 10.57 -8.52 -17.15
C LEU A 217 9.61 -9.04 -18.20
N ARG A 218 9.98 -10.16 -18.82
CA ARG A 218 9.12 -10.84 -19.79
C ARG A 218 8.03 -11.63 -19.09
N PRO A 219 6.75 -11.47 -19.47
CA PRO A 219 5.67 -12.30 -18.95
C PRO A 219 5.71 -13.71 -19.57
N LEU A 220 5.38 -14.72 -18.77
CA LEU A 220 5.27 -16.11 -19.16
C LEU A 220 3.84 -16.40 -19.66
N ARG A 221 3.72 -17.04 -20.82
CA ARG A 221 2.43 -17.56 -21.29
C ARG A 221 2.02 -18.77 -20.43
N ASP A 222 0.73 -18.88 -20.10
CA ASP A 222 0.12 -19.87 -19.19
C ASP A 222 0.46 -21.35 -19.46
N ARG A 223 1.02 -21.67 -20.62
CA ARG A 223 1.42 -23.03 -21.03
C ARG A 223 2.91 -23.35 -20.85
N ALA A 224 3.75 -22.37 -20.54
CA ALA A 224 5.17 -22.60 -20.34
C ALA A 224 5.42 -23.05 -18.90
N THR A 225 5.89 -24.29 -18.71
CA THR A 225 6.43 -24.72 -17.43
C THR A 225 7.71 -23.91 -17.19
N ALA A 226 7.66 -22.92 -16.31
CA ALA A 226 8.83 -22.15 -15.96
C ALA A 226 9.84 -23.06 -15.24
N GLN A 227 10.89 -23.46 -15.93
CA GLN A 227 12.02 -24.13 -15.31
C GLN A 227 12.97 -23.06 -14.79
N GLY A 228 12.87 -22.74 -13.50
CA GLY A 228 13.72 -21.74 -12.84
C GLY A 228 12.95 -20.77 -11.94
N GLN A 229 13.60 -19.67 -11.56
CA GLN A 229 12.98 -18.60 -10.77
C GLN A 229 12.05 -17.76 -11.64
N TYR A 230 10.84 -17.51 -11.15
CA TYR A 230 9.86 -16.63 -11.76
C TYR A 230 9.18 -15.80 -10.68
N LEU A 231 8.65 -14.63 -11.05
CA LEU A 231 7.82 -13.78 -10.21
C LEU A 231 6.35 -14.07 -10.51
N THR A 232 5.49 -14.03 -9.50
CA THR A 232 4.03 -14.12 -9.66
C THR A 232 3.39 -12.85 -9.11
N VAL A 233 2.48 -12.27 -9.88
CA VAL A 233 1.65 -11.12 -9.48
C VAL A 233 0.20 -11.56 -9.50
N GLU A 234 -0.51 -11.35 -8.40
CA GLU A 234 -1.92 -11.74 -8.22
C GLU A 234 -2.73 -10.49 -7.86
N GLN A 235 -3.86 -10.30 -8.52
CA GLN A 235 -4.85 -9.28 -8.16
C GLN A 235 -6.20 -9.95 -7.93
N LEU A 236 -6.84 -9.60 -6.82
CA LEU A 236 -8.21 -9.99 -6.50
C LEU A 236 -8.99 -8.70 -6.24
N THR A 237 -10.02 -8.44 -7.04
CA THR A 237 -10.80 -7.20 -7.00
C THR A 237 -12.21 -7.47 -6.49
N LEU A 238 -12.73 -6.56 -5.66
CA LEU A 238 -14.09 -6.59 -5.14
C LEU A 238 -14.84 -5.33 -5.60
N ASP A 239 -15.93 -5.51 -6.34
CA ASP A 239 -16.80 -4.39 -6.77
C ASP A 239 -17.71 -3.95 -5.62
N PHE A 240 -17.48 -2.72 -5.11
CA PHE A 240 -18.26 -2.18 -4.01
C PHE A 240 -19.71 -1.87 -4.37
N GLU A 241 -20.02 -1.46 -5.60
CA GLU A 241 -21.40 -1.20 -6.00
C GLU A 241 -22.20 -2.49 -6.03
N TYR A 242 -21.59 -3.58 -6.51
CA TYR A 242 -22.21 -4.90 -6.43
C TYR A 242 -22.46 -5.31 -4.98
N VAL A 243 -21.44 -5.19 -4.11
CA VAL A 243 -21.57 -5.53 -2.68
C VAL A 243 -22.68 -4.73 -2.02
N ILE A 244 -22.72 -3.41 -2.22
CA ILE A 244 -23.76 -2.54 -1.65
C ILE A 244 -25.15 -2.99 -2.10
N ASN A 245 -25.34 -3.22 -3.40
CA ASN A 245 -26.65 -3.63 -3.93
C ASN A 245 -27.11 -4.99 -3.40
N GLU A 246 -26.21 -5.97 -3.31
CA GLU A 246 -26.55 -7.30 -2.77
C GLU A 246 -26.86 -7.28 -1.28
N VAL A 247 -26.08 -6.54 -0.48
CA VAL A 247 -26.35 -6.39 0.96
C VAL A 247 -27.69 -5.70 1.19
N ILE A 248 -27.99 -4.63 0.45
CA ILE A 248 -29.28 -3.94 0.56
C ILE A 248 -30.42 -4.86 0.16
N ARG A 249 -30.28 -5.61 -0.94
CA ARG A 249 -31.34 -6.49 -1.45
C ARG A 249 -31.65 -7.64 -0.50
N ASN A 250 -30.63 -8.25 0.08
CA ASN A 250 -30.76 -9.53 0.79
C ASN A 250 -30.85 -9.36 2.31
N ASP A 251 -30.17 -8.35 2.88
CA ASP A 251 -29.94 -8.27 4.34
C ASP A 251 -30.51 -7.01 5.00
N ALA A 252 -30.75 -5.93 4.26
CA ALA A 252 -31.25 -4.69 4.84
C ALA A 252 -32.76 -4.76 5.16
N ALA A 253 -33.13 -4.54 6.43
CA ALA A 253 -34.53 -4.48 6.87
C ALA A 253 -35.32 -3.35 6.17
N TRP A 254 -34.63 -2.28 5.77
CA TRP A 254 -35.17 -1.11 5.08
C TRP A 254 -35.06 -1.22 3.54
N SER A 255 -34.72 -2.39 2.99
CA SER A 255 -34.55 -2.62 1.54
C SER A 255 -35.73 -2.15 0.69
N ARG A 256 -36.96 -2.29 1.18
CA ARG A 256 -38.18 -1.85 0.49
C ARG A 256 -38.34 -0.32 0.42
N GLN A 257 -37.65 0.41 1.29
CA GLN A 257 -37.65 1.87 1.30
C GLN A 257 -36.57 2.44 0.37
N PHE A 258 -35.55 1.65 0.05
CA PHE A 258 -34.39 2.08 -0.74
C PHE A 258 -34.75 2.45 -2.18
N CYS A 259 -34.17 3.55 -2.66
CA CYS A 259 -34.32 4.01 -4.05
C CYS A 259 -33.00 3.89 -4.83
N SER A 260 -31.94 4.52 -4.31
CA SER A 260 -30.61 4.57 -4.92
C SER A 260 -29.59 5.06 -3.87
N PHE A 261 -28.30 4.81 -4.09
CA PHE A 261 -27.23 5.47 -3.34
C PHE A 261 -26.52 6.51 -4.22
N SER A 262 -25.98 7.56 -3.59
CA SER A 262 -25.31 8.66 -4.29
C SER A 262 -23.80 8.63 -4.17
N ASP A 263 -23.27 8.14 -3.04
CA ASP A 263 -21.85 8.20 -2.71
C ASP A 263 -21.53 7.21 -1.57
N TYR A 264 -20.28 6.73 -1.51
CA TYR A 264 -19.83 5.73 -0.55
C TYR A 264 -18.37 5.91 -0.11
N ASP A 265 -18.06 5.54 1.14
CA ASP A 265 -16.71 5.63 1.73
C ASP A 265 -16.35 4.31 2.44
N ILE A 266 -15.31 3.62 1.95
CA ILE A 266 -14.90 2.30 2.45
C ILE A 266 -13.74 2.45 3.42
N VAL A 267 -13.87 1.85 4.59
CA VAL A 267 -12.81 1.79 5.61
C VAL A 267 -12.57 0.35 6.03
N ILE A 268 -11.31 -0.10 5.95
CA ILE A 268 -10.90 -1.39 6.50
C ILE A 268 -10.92 -1.29 8.03
N LEU A 269 -11.65 -2.20 8.69
CA LEU A 269 -11.71 -2.29 10.14
C LEU A 269 -10.73 -3.32 10.70
N GLU A 270 -10.52 -4.43 10.00
CA GLU A 270 -9.63 -5.52 10.42
C GLU A 270 -9.14 -6.35 9.22
N VAL A 271 -7.95 -6.91 9.33
CA VAL A 271 -7.40 -7.91 8.41
C VAL A 271 -6.87 -9.08 9.23
N CYS A 272 -7.49 -10.26 9.10
CA CYS A 272 -7.02 -11.48 9.73
C CYS A 272 -6.17 -12.29 8.74
N PRO A 273 -4.83 -12.26 8.83
CA PRO A 273 -3.95 -12.96 7.89
C PRO A 273 -3.97 -14.48 8.07
N GLU A 274 -4.41 -15.00 9.22
CA GLU A 274 -4.51 -16.45 9.45
C GLU A 274 -5.72 -17.08 8.74
N THR A 275 -6.84 -16.35 8.65
CA THR A 275 -8.05 -16.82 7.95
C THR A 275 -8.21 -16.19 6.56
N ASN A 276 -7.34 -15.26 6.18
CA ASN A 276 -7.42 -14.47 4.96
C ASN A 276 -8.75 -13.72 4.83
N GLN A 277 -9.21 -13.11 5.92
CA GLN A 277 -10.43 -12.30 5.94
C GLN A 277 -10.14 -10.81 6.11
N VAL A 278 -10.82 -9.99 5.32
CA VAL A 278 -10.79 -8.52 5.41
C VAL A 278 -12.17 -8.03 5.84
N VAL A 279 -12.25 -7.38 7.00
CA VAL A 279 -13.49 -6.76 7.47
C VAL A 279 -13.49 -5.30 7.06
N ILE A 280 -14.48 -4.90 6.28
CA ILE A 280 -14.68 -3.53 5.80
C ILE A 280 -15.98 -2.95 6.34
N ASN A 281 -15.98 -1.63 6.52
CA ASN A 281 -17.17 -0.82 6.75
C ASN A 281 -17.39 0.05 5.52
N ILE A 282 -18.62 0.12 5.05
CA ILE A 282 -19.04 0.89 3.87
C ILE A 282 -20.03 1.94 4.38
N GLY A 283 -19.58 3.18 4.49
CA GLY A 283 -20.45 4.32 4.77
C GLY A 283 -21.19 4.67 3.48
N LEU A 284 -22.50 4.91 3.58
CA LEU A 284 -23.36 5.06 2.40
C LEU A 284 -24.26 6.28 2.55
N LEU A 285 -24.25 7.15 1.55
CA LEU A 285 -25.25 8.19 1.34
C LEU A 285 -26.28 7.68 0.34
N LEU A 286 -27.57 7.69 0.73
CA LEU A 286 -28.62 7.10 -0.08
C LEU A 286 -29.95 7.85 -0.01
N LEU A 287 -30.81 7.59 -0.98
CA LEU A 287 -32.20 8.02 -1.02
C LEU A 287 -33.11 6.85 -0.64
N ALA A 288 -34.01 7.10 0.31
CA ALA A 288 -35.02 6.14 0.71
C ALA A 288 -36.35 6.84 1.06
N PHE A 289 -37.46 6.12 0.93
CA PHE A 289 -38.74 6.56 1.48
C PHE A 289 -38.73 6.50 3.01
N PRO A 290 -39.35 7.47 3.71
CA PRO A 290 -39.55 7.37 5.15
C PRO A 290 -40.36 6.12 5.54
N SER A 291 -40.31 5.74 6.83
CA SER A 291 -41.15 4.67 7.36
C SER A 291 -42.63 4.95 7.05
N PRO A 292 -43.44 3.93 6.69
CA PRO A 292 -44.87 4.10 6.47
C PRO A 292 -45.63 4.65 7.68
N ASP A 293 -45.04 4.54 8.88
CA ASP A 293 -45.60 5.05 10.14
C ASP A 293 -45.33 6.55 10.36
N GLU A 294 -44.47 7.20 9.55
CA GLU A 294 -44.23 8.64 9.65
C GLU A 294 -45.39 9.45 9.03
N GLU A 295 -46.04 10.30 9.83
CA GLU A 295 -47.04 11.25 9.35
C GLU A 295 -46.39 12.32 8.44
N GLY A 296 -46.80 12.37 7.17
CA GLY A 296 -46.37 13.40 6.25
C GLY A 296 -46.38 13.00 4.77
N GLN A 297 -45.74 13.83 3.95
CA GLN A 297 -45.63 13.59 2.51
C GLN A 297 -44.60 12.48 2.25
N LEU A 298 -45.02 11.39 1.59
CA LEU A 298 -44.19 10.26 1.18
C LEU A 298 -43.23 10.66 0.05
N ARG A 299 -42.21 11.44 0.38
CA ARG A 299 -41.13 11.81 -0.54
C ARG A 299 -39.82 11.16 -0.08
N PRO A 300 -39.01 10.62 -1.00
CA PRO A 300 -37.68 10.14 -0.65
C PRO A 300 -36.86 11.25 0.01
N ARG A 301 -36.14 10.89 1.07
CA ARG A 301 -35.20 11.77 1.76
C ARG A 301 -33.79 11.17 1.68
N THR A 302 -32.79 12.01 1.94
CA THR A 302 -31.40 11.57 2.00
C THR A 302 -31.09 11.00 3.39
N TYR A 303 -30.51 9.82 3.41
CA TYR A 303 -30.09 9.13 4.62
C TYR A 303 -28.61 8.77 4.53
N HIS A 304 -28.01 8.61 5.70
CA HIS A 304 -26.72 7.98 5.88
C HIS A 304 -26.90 6.65 6.63
N THR A 305 -26.13 5.63 6.23
CA THR A 305 -26.03 4.36 6.95
C THR A 305 -24.64 3.76 6.78
N SER A 306 -24.39 2.61 7.42
CA SER A 306 -23.14 1.86 7.27
C SER A 306 -23.39 0.36 7.11
N LEU A 307 -22.70 -0.29 6.17
CA LEU A 307 -22.74 -1.72 5.95
C LEU A 307 -21.39 -2.34 6.34
N LYS A 308 -21.39 -3.41 7.13
CA LYS A 308 -20.18 -4.15 7.50
C LYS A 308 -20.15 -5.47 6.75
N VAL A 309 -19.03 -5.75 6.10
CA VAL A 309 -18.85 -6.92 5.25
C VAL A 309 -17.50 -7.57 5.57
N ALA A 310 -17.48 -8.90 5.60
CA ALA A 310 -16.25 -9.69 5.66
C ALA A 310 -15.98 -10.29 4.28
N TRP A 311 -14.79 -10.03 3.73
CA TRP A 311 -14.34 -10.53 2.44
C TRP A 311 -13.28 -11.61 2.64
N ASP A 312 -13.51 -12.80 2.08
CA ASP A 312 -12.61 -13.95 2.14
C ASP A 312 -11.70 -13.95 0.91
N LEU A 313 -10.39 -13.77 1.11
CA LEU A 313 -9.41 -13.69 0.02
C LEU A 313 -9.05 -15.05 -0.58
N ASN A 314 -9.41 -16.17 0.06
CA ASN A 314 -9.20 -17.51 -0.52
C ASN A 314 -10.26 -17.83 -1.58
N SER A 315 -11.51 -17.44 -1.30
CA SER A 315 -12.66 -17.76 -2.16
C SER A 315 -13.12 -16.59 -3.02
N GLY A 316 -12.71 -15.36 -2.67
CA GLY A 316 -13.23 -14.13 -3.25
C GLY A 316 -14.63 -13.74 -2.77
N THR A 317 -15.29 -14.60 -1.98
CA THR A 317 -16.67 -14.35 -1.53
C THR A 317 -16.72 -13.35 -0.38
N PHE A 318 -17.86 -12.67 -0.23
CA PHE A 318 -18.10 -11.79 0.90
C PHE A 318 -19.34 -12.24 1.70
N THR A 319 -19.40 -11.85 2.97
CA THR A 319 -20.53 -12.12 3.86
C THR A 319 -20.90 -10.86 4.64
N THR A 320 -22.18 -10.58 4.74
CA THR A 320 -22.70 -9.47 5.55
C THR A 320 -22.47 -9.74 7.04
N VAL A 321 -21.78 -8.81 7.71
CA VAL A 321 -21.51 -8.86 9.15
C VAL A 321 -22.51 -8.00 9.92
N GLY A 322 -22.98 -6.90 9.33
CA GLY A 322 -24.01 -6.08 9.95
C GLY A 322 -24.50 -4.95 9.05
N VAL A 323 -25.77 -4.61 9.21
CA VAL A 323 -26.43 -3.52 8.47
C VAL A 323 -26.87 -2.46 9.48
N GLY A 324 -26.50 -1.21 9.24
CA GLY A 324 -26.93 -0.08 10.06
C GLY A 324 -28.36 0.37 9.75
N ASP A 325 -28.97 1.07 10.70
CA ASP A 325 -30.22 1.78 10.47
C ASP A 325 -30.02 3.01 9.57
N LEU A 326 -31.13 3.54 9.04
CA LEU A 326 -31.11 4.79 8.26
C LEU A 326 -31.15 5.99 9.21
N THR A 327 -30.20 6.91 9.04
CA THR A 327 -30.16 8.19 9.78
C THR A 327 -30.36 9.35 8.80
N GLU A 328 -31.44 10.11 8.96
CA GLU A 328 -31.78 11.20 8.02
C GLU A 328 -30.73 12.32 8.05
N VAL A 329 -30.27 12.75 6.88
CA VAL A 329 -29.30 13.84 6.74
C VAL A 329 -30.03 15.18 6.68
N LYS A 330 -30.04 15.91 7.80
CA LYS A 330 -30.78 17.19 7.95
C LYS A 330 -29.85 18.39 7.93
N GLY A 331 -29.63 18.98 6.76
CA GLY A 331 -28.84 20.20 6.59
C GLY A 331 -27.33 20.05 6.85
N GLN A 332 -26.85 18.82 7.06
CA GLN A 332 -25.42 18.52 7.17
C GLN A 332 -24.77 18.55 5.79
N THR A 333 -23.53 19.03 5.72
CA THR A 333 -22.72 18.92 4.50
C THR A 333 -22.21 17.49 4.33
N SER A 334 -21.97 17.06 3.08
CA SER A 334 -21.40 15.73 2.78
C SER A 334 -20.08 15.49 3.55
N GLY A 335 -19.19 16.48 3.59
CA GLY A 335 -17.94 16.39 4.37
C GLY A 335 -18.14 16.19 5.87
N SER A 336 -19.20 16.76 6.47
CA SER A 336 -19.53 16.53 7.89
C SER A 336 -20.04 15.11 8.15
N VAL A 337 -20.83 14.56 7.22
CA VAL A 337 -21.30 13.18 7.26
C VAL A 337 -20.11 12.22 7.19
N TRP A 338 -19.23 12.37 6.20
CA TRP A 338 -18.05 11.51 6.03
C TRP A 338 -17.03 11.64 7.16
N SER A 339 -16.81 12.84 7.68
CA SER A 339 -15.96 13.06 8.87
C SER A 339 -16.52 12.33 10.10
N SER A 340 -17.83 12.41 10.33
CA SER A 340 -18.50 11.72 11.44
C SER A 340 -18.45 10.21 11.29
N TYR A 341 -18.67 9.70 10.07
CA TYR A 341 -18.54 8.28 9.72
C TYR A 341 -17.12 7.75 10.01
N ARG A 342 -16.08 8.41 9.48
CA ARG A 342 -14.68 8.03 9.68
C ARG A 342 -14.27 8.06 11.15
N LYS A 343 -14.76 9.04 11.91
CA LYS A 343 -14.57 9.09 13.36
C LYS A 343 -15.17 7.86 14.05
N GLY A 344 -16.37 7.43 13.65
CA GLY A 344 -16.97 6.19 14.13
C GLY A 344 -16.15 4.93 13.80
N CYS A 345 -15.52 4.88 12.62
CA CYS A 345 -14.59 3.82 12.26
C CYS A 345 -13.33 3.82 13.16
N VAL A 346 -12.72 4.99 13.39
CA VAL A 346 -11.58 5.14 14.32
C VAL A 346 -11.96 4.69 15.73
N ASP A 347 -13.11 5.13 16.23
CA ASP A 347 -13.61 4.73 17.56
C ASP A 347 -13.82 3.22 17.65
N THR A 348 -14.26 2.58 16.56
CA THR A 348 -14.40 1.13 16.46
C THR A 348 -13.03 0.44 16.52
N VAL A 349 -12.09 0.81 15.64
CA VAL A 349 -10.74 0.22 15.60
C VAL A 349 -10.05 0.38 16.96
N MET A 350 -10.12 1.57 17.57
CA MET A 350 -9.50 1.84 18.87
C MET A 350 -10.15 1.04 20.01
N ARG A 351 -11.47 0.81 19.96
CA ARG A 351 -12.18 0.00 20.97
C ARG A 351 -11.75 -1.46 20.95
N TRP A 352 -11.45 -1.99 19.76
CA TRP A 352 -11.10 -3.40 19.56
C TRP A 352 -9.58 -3.65 19.44
N LEU A 353 -8.75 -2.62 19.62
CA LEU A 353 -7.31 -2.71 19.46
C LEU A 353 -6.66 -3.67 20.48
N VAL A 354 -6.01 -4.72 19.98
CA VAL A 354 -5.21 -5.64 20.78
C VAL A 354 -3.72 -5.44 20.44
N PRO A 355 -2.83 -5.20 21.42
CA PRO A 355 -1.41 -5.02 21.16
C PRO A 355 -0.75 -6.25 20.54
N GLU A 356 -0.03 -6.05 19.44
CA GLU A 356 0.67 -7.12 18.73
C GLU A 356 2.03 -7.50 19.36
N GLY A 357 2.55 -8.65 18.94
CA GLY A 357 3.92 -9.09 19.25
C GLY A 357 4.98 -8.23 18.54
N PRO A 358 6.21 -8.13 19.10
CA PRO A 358 7.32 -7.47 18.41
C PRO A 358 7.56 -8.13 17.04
N GLY A 359 7.82 -7.32 16.02
CA GLY A 359 8.05 -7.78 14.64
C GLY A 359 6.78 -8.10 13.83
N ARG A 360 5.61 -8.24 14.47
CA ARG A 360 4.33 -8.52 13.77
C ARG A 360 3.65 -7.27 13.20
N GLY A 361 3.96 -6.08 13.72
CA GLY A 361 3.40 -4.85 13.17
C GLY A 361 4.01 -4.45 11.83
N VAL A 362 3.23 -3.76 10.99
CA VAL A 362 3.75 -3.07 9.79
C VAL A 362 4.70 -1.97 10.24
N HIS A 363 5.93 -1.95 9.72
CA HIS A 363 6.85 -0.83 10.00
C HIS A 363 6.65 0.24 8.94
N ARG A 364 6.27 1.45 9.35
CA ARG A 364 5.98 2.58 8.47
C ARG A 364 7.00 3.69 8.70
N MET A 365 7.69 4.11 7.64
CA MET A 365 8.67 5.19 7.64
C MET A 365 8.19 6.34 6.76
N THR A 366 8.21 7.56 7.29
CA THR A 366 7.88 8.80 6.57
C THR A 366 8.71 9.96 7.11
N ASN A 367 9.16 10.85 6.23
CA ASN A 367 9.79 12.11 6.61
C ASN A 367 9.33 13.20 5.64
N GLU A 368 8.45 14.08 6.12
CA GLU A 368 7.75 15.06 5.30
C GLU A 368 8.51 16.40 5.23
N ALA A 369 9.85 16.35 5.26
CA ALA A 369 10.72 17.52 5.31
C ALA A 369 10.43 18.55 4.21
N LEU A 370 10.17 18.08 2.99
CA LEU A 370 9.83 18.93 1.83
C LEU A 370 8.47 19.63 1.97
N HIS A 371 7.52 19.04 2.69
CA HIS A 371 6.12 19.48 2.69
C HIS A 371 5.75 20.29 3.92
N LYS A 372 6.32 19.95 5.08
CA LYS A 372 6.06 20.62 6.37
C LYS A 372 7.13 21.64 6.76
N GLY A 373 8.21 21.76 5.98
CA GLY A 373 9.36 22.61 6.30
C GLY A 373 10.11 22.21 7.57
N CYS A 374 9.82 21.02 8.12
CA CYS A 374 10.44 20.46 9.31
C CYS A 374 10.75 18.99 9.08
N SER A 375 12.02 18.61 9.22
CA SER A 375 12.45 17.20 9.19
C SER A 375 12.17 16.50 10.52
N LEU A 376 12.21 15.17 10.52
CA LEU A 376 12.32 14.38 11.74
C LEU A 376 13.52 14.85 12.58
N LYS A 377 13.44 14.65 13.90
CA LYS A 377 14.55 14.97 14.82
C LYS A 377 15.45 13.77 15.10
N VAL A 378 14.87 12.56 15.09
CA VAL A 378 15.54 11.32 15.46
C VAL A 378 15.01 10.17 14.61
N LEU A 379 15.91 9.32 14.15
CA LEU A 379 15.60 7.98 13.64
C LEU A 379 15.95 6.97 14.72
N ALA A 380 14.96 6.22 15.21
CA ALA A 380 15.12 5.35 16.36
C ALA A 380 15.00 3.87 16.00
N ASP A 381 16.00 3.08 16.40
CA ASP A 381 15.92 1.64 16.49
C ASP A 381 15.61 1.25 17.94
N ASN A 382 14.33 0.97 18.22
CA ASN A 382 13.85 0.69 19.56
C ASN A 382 14.25 -0.70 20.08
N GLU A 383 14.54 -1.66 19.18
CA GLU A 383 14.98 -2.99 19.60
C GLU A 383 16.44 -2.98 20.04
N ARG A 384 17.27 -2.19 19.35
CA ARG A 384 18.72 -2.08 19.59
C ARG A 384 19.08 -0.82 20.37
N TYR A 385 18.09 -0.07 20.85
CA TYR A 385 18.24 1.14 21.65
C TYR A 385 19.23 2.14 21.04
N THR A 386 19.18 2.31 19.71
CA THR A 386 20.13 3.13 18.95
C THR A 386 19.40 4.26 18.26
N TRP A 387 19.90 5.49 18.42
CA TRP A 387 19.32 6.69 17.81
C TRP A 387 20.31 7.33 16.84
N ILE A 388 19.80 7.74 15.67
CA ILE A 388 20.46 8.70 14.79
C ILE A 388 19.77 10.05 14.99
N VAL A 389 20.52 11.04 15.44
CA VAL A 389 20.05 12.43 15.62
C VAL A 389 20.27 13.18 14.31
N LEU A 390 19.21 13.75 13.75
CA LEU A 390 19.19 14.41 12.43
C LEU A 390 19.68 15.85 12.48
#